data_AF-A0A2P1PML7-F1
#
_entry.id   AF-A0A2P1PML7-F1
#
_cell.length_a   1.000
_cell.length_b   1.000
_cell.length_c   1.000
_cell.angle_alpha   90.00
_cell.angle_beta   90.00
_cell.angle_gamma   90.00
#
_symmetry.space_group_name_H-M   'P 1'
#
loop_
_entity.id
_entity.type
_entity.pdbx_description
1 polymer ?
#
loop_
_entity_poly.entity_id
_entity_poly.type
_entity_poly.pdbx_seq_one_letter_code
_entity_poly.pdbx_strand_id
1 'polypeptide(L)'
;MNASVEFSSLGRPAPRTGRQRVPAFVTQRGDAIAGELGDTRETIYAQLQQVAARNLAHFNPAANISPDDLTDYVLSAKSLCQQADLDARFAEPPASLYRDAHFDNSALTWLDGTTSIHQHGFSGAFHVPAGGSIHARYSFKPDRLIAHGQRAAIGQLERIDF
;
A
#
# COMPACT_ATOMS: atom_id res chain seq x y z
N MET A 1 8.15 19.31 -47.28
CA MET A 1 7.60 20.08 -46.15
C MET A 1 7.83 19.26 -44.88
N ASN A 2 8.83 19.61 -44.08
CA ASN A 2 9.06 19.02 -42.76
C ASN A 2 8.69 20.08 -41.72
N ALA A 3 7.68 19.78 -40.90
CA ALA A 3 7.34 20.59 -39.74
C ALA A 3 8.07 20.01 -38.53
N SER A 4 9.10 20.71 -38.06
CA SER A 4 9.71 20.48 -36.75
C SER A 4 8.86 21.19 -35.70
N VAL A 5 8.33 20.45 -34.73
CA VAL A 5 7.64 21.03 -33.58
C VAL A 5 8.64 21.10 -32.42
N GLU A 6 9.07 22.31 -32.08
CA GLU A 6 9.84 22.58 -30.86
C GLU A 6 8.90 22.58 -29.66
N PHE A 7 9.13 21.70 -28.70
CA PHE A 7 8.51 21.79 -27.38
C PHE A 7 9.27 22.81 -26.55
N SER A 8 8.66 23.99 -26.36
CA SER A 8 9.10 25.00 -25.39
C SER A 8 9.15 24.38 -24.00
N SER A 9 10.32 24.37 -23.36
CA SER A 9 10.47 23.91 -21.99
C SER A 9 9.81 24.93 -21.05
N LEU A 10 8.56 24.66 -20.66
CA LEU A 10 8.03 25.21 -19.43
C LEU A 10 8.96 24.75 -18.30
N GLY A 11 9.56 25.72 -17.60
CA GLY A 11 10.64 25.48 -16.63
C GLY A 11 10.29 24.34 -15.67
N ARG A 12 11.20 23.36 -15.56
CA ARG A 12 11.09 22.30 -14.56
C ARG A 12 11.02 22.98 -13.18
N PRO A 13 9.96 22.76 -12.38
CA PRO A 13 10.01 23.15 -10.98
C PRO A 13 11.24 22.50 -10.34
N ALA A 14 11.92 23.23 -9.45
CA ALA A 14 13.10 22.74 -8.76
C ALA A 14 12.86 21.31 -8.21
N PRO A 15 13.84 20.40 -8.27
CA PRO A 15 13.65 19.06 -7.74
C PRO A 15 13.32 19.15 -6.25
N ARG A 16 12.04 18.93 -5.90
CA ARG A 16 11.63 18.75 -4.51
C ARG A 16 12.39 17.52 -3.98
N THR A 17 13.01 17.63 -2.82
CA THR A 17 13.63 16.50 -2.13
C THR A 17 12.55 15.55 -1.61
N GLY A 18 12.89 14.27 -1.36
CA GLY A 18 11.95 13.28 -0.81
C GLY A 18 11.19 13.77 0.42
N ARG A 19 11.90 14.51 1.29
CA ARG A 19 11.37 15.23 2.46
C ARG A 19 10.10 16.03 2.21
N GLN A 20 9.99 16.69 1.05
CA GLN A 20 8.81 17.49 0.70
C GLN A 20 7.86 16.76 -0.25
N ARG A 21 8.35 15.78 -1.02
CA ARG A 21 7.55 15.07 -2.02
C ARG A 21 6.62 14.06 -1.39
N VAL A 22 7.16 13.19 -0.53
CA VAL A 22 6.41 12.09 0.09
C VAL A 22 5.18 12.61 0.83
N PRO A 23 5.29 13.45 1.88
CA PRO A 23 4.13 13.81 2.69
C PRO A 23 3.03 14.48 1.87
N ALA A 24 3.38 15.38 0.95
CA ALA A 24 2.40 16.04 0.08
C ALA A 24 1.68 15.04 -0.84
N PHE A 25 2.42 14.09 -1.42
CA PHE A 25 1.84 13.05 -2.26
C PHE A 25 0.90 12.16 -1.44
N VAL A 26 1.35 11.63 -0.29
CA VAL A 26 0.54 10.64 0.44
C VAL A 26 -0.67 11.26 1.11
N THR A 27 -0.58 12.49 1.61
CA THR A 27 -1.73 13.22 2.13
C THR A 27 -2.74 13.50 1.02
N GLN A 28 -2.32 14.07 -0.12
CA GLN A 28 -3.23 14.34 -1.22
C GLN A 28 -3.94 13.08 -1.72
N ARG A 29 -3.24 11.93 -1.76
CA ARG A 29 -3.82 10.66 -2.23
C ARG A 29 -4.67 9.99 -1.16
N GLY A 30 -4.28 10.08 0.11
CA GLY A 30 -5.08 9.63 1.23
C GLY A 30 -6.42 10.36 1.26
N ASP A 31 -6.42 11.69 1.17
CA ASP A 31 -7.65 12.49 1.21
C ASP A 31 -8.57 12.21 0.00
N ALA A 32 -8.00 11.98 -1.19
CA ALA A 32 -8.77 11.55 -2.36
C ALA A 32 -9.45 10.19 -2.15
N ILE A 33 -8.72 9.21 -1.59
CA ILE A 33 -9.30 7.89 -1.27
C ILE A 33 -10.38 8.03 -0.21
N ALA A 34 -10.13 8.79 0.87
CA ALA A 34 -11.09 9.04 1.93
C ALA A 34 -12.41 9.62 1.39
N GLY A 35 -12.31 10.62 0.49
CA GLY A 35 -13.48 11.22 -0.17
C GLY A 35 -14.30 10.27 -1.04
N GLU A 36 -13.75 9.13 -1.45
CA GLU A 36 -14.45 8.13 -2.28
C GLU A 36 -15.06 6.97 -1.46
N LEU A 37 -14.53 6.66 -0.27
CA LEU A 37 -14.91 5.46 0.49
C LEU A 37 -16.25 5.58 1.25
N GLY A 38 -16.76 6.81 1.40
CA GLY A 38 -17.93 7.13 2.23
C GLY A 38 -17.62 7.12 3.72
N ASP A 39 -18.66 7.25 4.54
CA ASP A 39 -18.49 7.66 5.95
C ASP A 39 -18.82 6.55 6.97
N THR A 40 -19.29 5.38 6.54
CA THR A 40 -19.60 4.27 7.45
C THR A 40 -18.62 3.13 7.29
N ARG A 41 -18.39 2.40 8.39
CA ARG A 41 -17.51 1.22 8.38
C ARG A 41 -17.95 0.21 7.31
N GLU A 42 -19.25 -0.03 7.20
CA GLU A 42 -19.81 -1.00 6.25
C GLU A 42 -19.55 -0.58 4.80
N THR A 43 -19.78 0.69 4.45
CA THR A 43 -19.56 1.18 3.07
C THR A 43 -18.08 1.18 2.71
N ILE A 44 -17.22 1.52 3.67
CA ILE A 44 -15.78 1.56 3.48
C ILE A 44 -15.25 0.14 3.24
N TYR A 45 -15.59 -0.82 4.10
CA TYR A 45 -15.12 -2.20 3.95
C TYR A 45 -15.56 -2.84 2.63
N ALA A 46 -16.77 -2.52 2.16
CA ALA A 46 -17.29 -3.04 0.90
C ALA A 46 -16.54 -2.51 -0.34
N GLN A 47 -15.93 -1.32 -0.25
CA GLN A 47 -15.36 -0.62 -1.40
C GLN A 47 -13.83 -0.46 -1.35
N LEU A 48 -13.21 -0.62 -0.17
CA LEU A 48 -11.81 -0.27 0.08
C LEU A 48 -10.85 -0.88 -0.93
N GLN A 49 -10.94 -2.19 -1.17
CA GLN A 49 -10.08 -2.87 -2.13
C GLN A 49 -10.19 -2.25 -3.54
N GLN A 50 -11.41 -2.03 -4.03
CA GLN A 50 -11.63 -1.52 -5.39
C GLN A 50 -11.16 -0.07 -5.53
N VAL A 51 -11.49 0.79 -4.56
CA VAL A 51 -11.09 2.21 -4.56
C VAL A 51 -9.58 2.33 -4.41
N ALA A 52 -8.96 1.59 -3.51
CA ALA A 52 -7.50 1.58 -3.32
C ALA A 52 -6.78 1.10 -4.59
N ALA A 53 -7.23 -0.01 -5.20
CA ALA A 53 -6.62 -0.53 -6.41
C ALA A 53 -6.69 0.47 -7.58
N ARG A 54 -7.86 1.11 -7.78
CA ARG A 54 -8.03 2.14 -8.81
C ARG A 54 -7.12 3.34 -8.57
N ASN A 55 -7.05 3.83 -7.34
CA ASN A 55 -6.20 4.97 -6.98
C ASN A 55 -4.71 4.64 -7.12
N LEU A 56 -4.27 3.45 -6.72
CA LEU A 56 -2.88 3.00 -6.94
C LEU A 56 -2.53 2.89 -8.42
N ALA A 57 -3.43 2.37 -9.25
CA ALA A 57 -3.23 2.30 -10.70
C ALA A 57 -3.17 3.70 -11.35
N HIS A 58 -4.06 4.61 -10.93
CA HIS A 58 -4.13 5.95 -11.49
C HIS A 58 -2.95 6.84 -11.06
N PHE A 59 -2.59 6.83 -9.77
CA PHE A 59 -1.54 7.69 -9.24
C PHE A 59 -0.14 7.13 -9.42
N ASN A 60 -0.01 5.81 -9.62
CA ASN A 60 1.25 5.13 -9.90
C ASN A 60 2.38 5.57 -8.95
N PRO A 61 2.38 5.10 -7.69
CA PRO A 61 3.42 5.45 -6.72
C PRO A 61 4.85 5.26 -7.26
N ALA A 62 5.10 4.22 -8.08
CA ALA A 62 6.40 3.96 -8.68
C ALA A 62 6.92 5.12 -9.55
N ALA A 63 6.03 5.92 -10.14
CA ALA A 63 6.39 7.08 -10.95
C ALA A 63 6.62 8.37 -10.14
N ASN A 64 6.27 8.37 -8.85
CA ASN A 64 6.21 9.60 -8.04
C ASN A 64 7.06 9.55 -6.76
N ILE A 65 7.32 8.37 -6.23
CA ILE A 65 8.07 8.15 -4.98
C ILE A 65 9.07 7.01 -5.21
N SER A 66 10.35 7.30 -5.00
CA SER A 66 11.40 6.29 -4.93
C SER A 66 11.62 5.77 -3.50
N PRO A 67 12.27 4.62 -3.31
CA PRO A 67 12.73 4.17 -1.99
C PRO A 67 13.59 5.22 -1.28
N ASP A 68 14.50 5.88 -2.00
CA ASP A 68 15.35 6.93 -1.44
C ASP A 68 14.52 8.13 -0.95
N ASP A 69 13.46 8.52 -1.68
CA ASP A 69 12.55 9.58 -1.23
C ASP A 69 11.87 9.22 0.10
N LEU A 70 11.48 7.95 0.28
CA LEU A 70 10.89 7.44 1.52
C LEU A 70 11.90 7.42 2.67
N THR A 71 13.12 6.93 2.44
CA THR A 71 14.20 6.93 3.42
C THR A 71 14.53 8.35 3.87
N ASP A 72 14.72 9.27 2.91
CA ASP A 72 14.96 10.68 3.18
C ASP A 72 13.82 11.30 3.99
N TYR A 73 12.57 11.01 3.64
CA TYR A 73 11.41 11.50 4.38
C TYR A 73 11.41 11.00 5.83
N VAL A 74 11.53 9.68 6.04
CA VAL A 74 11.47 9.07 7.38
C VAL A 74 12.59 9.59 8.29
N LEU A 75 13.81 9.69 7.76
CA LEU A 75 14.98 10.12 8.54
C LEU A 75 15.02 11.64 8.80
N SER A 76 14.37 12.46 7.97
CA SER A 76 14.43 13.92 8.06
C SER A 76 13.15 14.60 8.56
N ALA A 77 12.07 13.84 8.74
CA ALA A 77 10.80 14.34 9.24
C ALA A 77 10.94 14.87 10.67
N LYS A 78 10.40 16.06 10.93
CA LYS A 78 10.26 16.58 12.31
C LYS A 78 9.22 15.81 13.11
N SER A 79 8.21 15.29 12.40
CA SER A 79 7.11 14.50 12.92
C SER A 79 6.63 13.55 11.83
N LEU A 80 6.41 12.29 12.20
CA LEU A 80 5.82 11.29 11.32
C LEU A 80 4.32 11.17 11.59
N CYS A 81 3.59 10.58 10.65
CA CYS A 81 2.27 10.02 10.95
C CYS A 81 2.41 9.05 12.14
N GLN A 82 1.40 8.94 13.02
CA GLN A 82 1.46 7.94 14.08
C GLN A 82 1.51 6.55 13.46
N GLN A 83 2.52 5.77 13.84
CA GLN A 83 2.80 4.46 13.25
C GLN A 83 1.83 3.40 13.76
N ALA A 84 1.32 2.55 12.86
CA ALA A 84 0.35 1.50 13.19
C ALA A 84 1.00 0.19 13.67
N ASP A 85 2.19 -0.15 13.14
CA ASP A 85 2.91 -1.40 13.44
C ASP A 85 4.31 -1.09 13.99
N LEU A 86 4.37 -0.64 15.25
CA LEU A 86 5.63 -0.32 15.92
C LEU A 86 6.53 -1.55 16.15
N ASP A 87 5.93 -2.73 16.22
CA ASP A 87 6.64 -4.00 16.45
C ASP A 87 7.13 -4.65 15.14
N ALA A 88 6.89 -4.01 13.98
CA ALA A 88 7.32 -4.48 12.67
C ALA A 88 6.88 -5.93 12.36
N ARG A 89 5.63 -6.27 12.66
CA ARG A 89 5.10 -7.63 12.47
C ARG A 89 4.67 -7.94 11.04
N PHE A 90 4.47 -6.93 10.21
CA PHE A 90 4.03 -7.10 8.82
C PHE A 90 5.12 -6.85 7.77
N ALA A 91 6.08 -5.97 8.05
CA ALA A 91 7.17 -5.58 7.13
C ALA A 91 8.42 -5.13 7.92
N GLU A 92 9.51 -4.76 7.22
CA GLU A 92 10.86 -4.54 7.76
C GLU A 92 11.59 -3.31 7.16
N PRO A 93 11.43 -2.09 7.72
CA PRO A 93 10.36 -1.69 8.61
C PRO A 93 9.07 -1.32 7.83
N PRO A 94 7.90 -1.41 8.47
CA PRO A 94 6.72 -0.73 7.97
C PRO A 94 6.82 0.77 8.30
N ALA A 95 6.31 1.62 7.40
CA ALA A 95 6.19 3.04 7.63
C ALA A 95 4.76 3.51 7.33
N SER A 96 3.99 3.87 8.34
CA SER A 96 2.69 4.52 8.14
C SER A 96 2.91 5.93 7.60
N LEU A 97 2.30 6.23 6.45
CA LEU A 97 2.47 7.48 5.73
C LEU A 97 1.21 8.37 5.79
N TYR A 98 0.04 7.74 5.87
CA TYR A 98 -1.25 8.41 6.01
C TYR A 98 -2.16 7.55 6.88
N ARG A 99 -3.00 8.20 7.70
CA ARG A 99 -4.04 7.51 8.46
C ARG A 99 -5.29 8.35 8.54
N ASP A 100 -6.40 7.67 8.35
CA ASP A 100 -7.74 8.13 8.62
C ASP A 100 -8.40 7.20 9.66
N ALA A 101 -9.65 7.46 10.03
CA ALA A 101 -10.40 6.66 11.00
C ALA A 101 -10.61 5.21 10.56
N HIS A 102 -10.59 4.93 9.26
CA HIS A 102 -11.04 3.65 8.70
C HIS A 102 -10.05 2.95 7.77
N PHE A 103 -8.99 3.62 7.33
CA PHE A 103 -7.92 3.03 6.54
C PHE A 103 -6.60 3.79 6.75
N ASP A 104 -5.50 3.16 6.36
CA ASP A 104 -4.17 3.75 6.35
C ASP A 104 -3.45 3.48 5.03
N ASN A 105 -2.49 4.35 4.70
CA ASN A 105 -1.50 4.08 3.66
C ASN A 105 -0.15 3.88 4.34
N SER A 106 0.47 2.75 4.07
CA SER A 106 1.76 2.38 4.61
C SER A 106 2.73 2.01 3.48
N ALA A 107 3.99 2.45 3.58
CA ALA A 107 5.08 1.87 2.81
C ALA A 107 5.60 0.64 3.56
N LEU A 108 5.69 -0.47 2.85
CA LEU A 108 6.10 -1.75 3.40
C LEU A 108 7.38 -2.19 2.70
N THR A 109 8.43 -2.40 3.49
CA THR A 109 9.73 -2.85 3.00
C THR A 109 9.91 -4.30 3.37
N TRP A 110 10.39 -5.14 2.44
CA TRP A 110 10.87 -6.48 2.76
C TRP A 110 12.34 -6.54 2.41
N LEU A 111 13.18 -6.75 3.41
CA LEU A 111 14.63 -6.90 3.22
C LEU A 111 14.95 -8.31 2.71
N ASP A 112 14.21 -9.29 3.21
CA ASP A 112 14.26 -10.68 2.78
C ASP A 112 12.90 -11.13 2.20
N GLY A 113 12.95 -12.03 1.21
CA GLY A 113 11.76 -12.63 0.65
C GLY A 113 11.08 -13.58 1.65
N THR A 114 9.81 -13.34 1.96
CA THR A 114 9.00 -14.30 2.70
C THR A 114 8.27 -15.26 1.76
N THR A 115 8.21 -16.54 2.12
CA THR A 115 7.42 -17.57 1.43
C THR A 115 6.24 -18.05 2.27
N SER A 116 5.94 -17.35 3.37
CA SER A 116 4.86 -17.74 4.28
C SER A 116 3.48 -17.51 3.64
N ILE A 117 2.69 -18.57 3.61
CA ILE A 117 1.26 -18.47 3.27
C ILE A 117 0.53 -17.95 4.50
N HIS A 118 -0.18 -16.84 4.35
CA HIS A 118 -0.97 -16.25 5.42
C HIS A 118 -2.29 -15.70 4.87
N GLN A 119 -3.29 -15.61 5.75
CA GLN A 119 -4.54 -14.92 5.46
C GLN A 119 -4.42 -13.46 5.90
N HIS A 120 -5.00 -12.54 5.14
CA HIS A 120 -5.10 -11.15 5.55
C HIS A 120 -6.33 -10.96 6.43
N GLY A 121 -6.14 -10.35 7.60
CA GLY A 121 -7.23 -9.85 8.45
C GLY A 121 -7.77 -8.49 8.00
N PHE A 122 -7.35 -8.00 6.83
CA PHE A 122 -7.69 -6.69 6.29
C PHE A 122 -8.12 -6.78 4.81
N SER A 123 -8.73 -5.70 4.32
CA SER A 123 -9.06 -5.46 2.91
C SER A 123 -8.25 -4.28 2.41
N GLY A 124 -7.75 -4.32 1.18
CA GLY A 124 -6.89 -3.27 0.64
C GLY A 124 -6.29 -3.64 -0.71
N ALA A 125 -5.31 -2.84 -1.15
CA ALA A 125 -4.57 -3.07 -2.39
C ALA A 125 -3.09 -2.71 -2.21
N PHE A 126 -2.23 -3.36 -3.00
CA PHE A 126 -0.79 -3.15 -2.98
C PHE A 126 -0.29 -2.66 -4.33
N HIS A 127 0.80 -1.91 -4.30
CA HIS A 127 1.56 -1.51 -5.47
C HIS A 127 3.04 -1.67 -5.12
N VAL A 128 3.84 -2.20 -6.05
CA VAL A 128 5.28 -2.45 -5.85
C VAL A 128 6.06 -1.32 -6.53
N PRO A 129 6.47 -0.26 -5.81
CA PRO A 129 7.18 0.86 -6.41
C PRO A 129 8.63 0.52 -6.79
N ALA A 130 9.25 -0.45 -6.11
CA ALA A 130 10.60 -0.91 -6.37
C ALA A 130 10.76 -2.38 -5.98
N GLY A 131 11.67 -3.10 -6.65
CA GLY A 131 11.89 -4.52 -6.45
C GLY A 131 10.87 -5.39 -7.19
N GLY A 132 10.49 -6.51 -6.59
CA GLY A 132 9.54 -7.46 -7.16
C GLY A 132 8.73 -8.17 -6.09
N SER A 133 7.57 -8.69 -6.47
CA SER A 133 6.72 -9.49 -5.61
C SER A 133 6.19 -10.68 -6.41
N ILE A 134 6.14 -11.84 -5.75
CA ILE A 134 5.45 -13.03 -6.25
C ILE A 134 4.22 -13.20 -5.36
N HIS A 135 3.04 -13.19 -5.98
CA HIS A 135 1.78 -13.32 -5.27
C HIS A 135 1.04 -14.55 -5.77
N ALA A 136 0.78 -15.50 -4.88
CA ALA A 136 -0.03 -16.67 -5.20
C ALA A 136 -1.29 -16.68 -4.35
N ARG A 137 -2.42 -17.04 -4.95
CA ARG A 137 -3.70 -17.16 -4.24
C ARG A 137 -3.98 -18.61 -3.93
N TYR A 138 -4.53 -18.84 -2.74
CA TYR A 138 -4.91 -20.16 -2.26
C TYR A 138 -6.34 -20.16 -1.71
N SER A 139 -7.04 -21.28 -1.87
CA SER A 139 -8.32 -21.57 -1.22
C SER A 139 -8.09 -22.59 -0.13
N PHE A 140 -8.62 -22.32 1.07
CA PHE A 140 -8.57 -23.26 2.19
C PHE A 140 -9.93 -23.96 2.35
N LYS A 141 -9.92 -25.29 2.26
CA LYS A 141 -11.10 -26.14 2.48
C LYS A 141 -10.98 -26.81 3.86
N PRO A 142 -11.76 -26.38 4.87
CA PRO A 142 -11.68 -26.99 6.20
C PRO A 142 -12.25 -28.41 6.19
N ASP A 143 -11.46 -29.38 6.65
CA ASP A 143 -11.87 -30.78 6.82
C ASP A 143 -12.45 -31.02 8.22
N ARG A 144 -11.86 -30.38 9.25
CA ARG A 144 -12.24 -30.58 10.65
C ARG A 144 -11.95 -29.35 11.52
N LEU A 145 -12.86 -29.03 12.44
CA LEU A 145 -12.61 -28.08 13.54
C LEU A 145 -11.87 -28.74 14.70
N ILE A 146 -10.94 -28.02 15.33
CA ILE A 146 -10.11 -28.60 16.41
C ILE A 146 -10.95 -28.87 17.67
N ALA A 147 -11.83 -27.95 18.07
CA ALA A 147 -12.76 -28.14 19.18
C ALA A 147 -14.01 -27.25 19.03
N HIS A 148 -15.09 -27.64 19.71
CA HIS A 148 -16.31 -26.82 19.77
C HIS A 148 -16.04 -25.47 20.43
N GLY A 149 -16.37 -24.37 19.74
CA GLY A 149 -16.12 -23.00 20.22
C GLY A 149 -14.75 -22.42 19.85
N GLN A 150 -13.85 -23.19 19.22
CA GLN A 150 -12.60 -22.66 18.68
C GLN A 150 -12.75 -22.28 17.20
N ARG A 151 -12.05 -21.22 16.78
CA ARG A 151 -12.00 -20.77 15.37
C ARG A 151 -10.88 -21.45 14.56
N ALA A 152 -10.24 -22.47 15.12
CA ALA A 152 -9.17 -23.21 14.47
C ALA A 152 -9.72 -24.40 13.68
N ALA A 153 -9.26 -24.53 12.44
CA ALA A 153 -9.63 -25.61 11.53
C ALA A 153 -8.39 -26.27 10.92
N ILE A 154 -8.49 -27.56 10.66
CA ILE A 154 -7.54 -28.35 9.86
C ILE A 154 -8.22 -28.64 8.53
N GLY A 155 -7.48 -28.57 7.43
CA GLY A 155 -8.04 -28.71 6.09
C GLY A 155 -6.97 -28.75 5.01
N GLN A 156 -7.42 -28.74 3.76
CA GLN A 156 -6.56 -28.72 2.59
C GLN A 156 -6.41 -27.29 2.04
N LEU A 157 -5.21 -27.00 1.54
CA LEU A 157 -4.93 -25.76 0.84
C LEU A 157 -4.73 -26.06 -0.66
N GLU A 158 -5.54 -25.43 -1.50
CA GLU A 158 -5.48 -25.57 -2.94
C GLU A 158 -5.00 -24.26 -3.58
N ARG A 159 -3.97 -24.32 -4.42
CA ARG A 159 -3.50 -23.13 -5.16
C ARG A 159 -4.51 -22.78 -6.25
N ILE A 160 -4.88 -21.51 -6.31
CA ILE A 160 -5.75 -20.94 -7.35
C ILE A 160 -4.88 -20.49 -8.52
N ASP A 161 -3.91 -19.59 -8.29
CA ASP A 161 -3.01 -19.04 -9.30
C ASP A 161 -1.74 -18.37 -8.72
N PHE A 162 -0.90 -17.85 -9.63
CA PHE A 162 0.30 -17.02 -9.43
C PHE A 162 0.15 -15.68 -10.18
#